data_AF-A0A553AH87-F1
#
_entry.id   AF-A0A553AH87-F1
#
_cell.length_a   1.000
_cell.length_b   1.000
_cell.length_c   1.000
_cell.angle_alpha   90.00
_cell.angle_beta   90.00
_cell.angle_gamma   90.00
#
_symmetry.space_group_name_H-M   'P 1'
#
loop_
_entity.id
_entity.type
_entity.pdbx_description
1 polymer ?
#
loop_
_entity_poly.entity_id
_entity_poly.type
_entity_poly.pdbx_seq_one_letter_code
_entity_poly.pdbx_strand_id
1 'polypeptide(L)'
;MKYNYIIKHLVLKGNILTLLLLFIFIKSNAQNDYSVVPIPHQIYSASVPIQGTADDKYSAVIQLPFDFDFFGNLYNQAVVSTNGFIDFRTNLAAANSPWSFNGSIPSTTFPVKNSILGSFHDLDNSNAQGTLTYGVVGSAPYRKFVVIFNNHSHYSCTTPKSSFQMVLYETFNLIDIQIIKKELCPTWNAGKAVSGIINSTGSIAFTPPNRNTGAWTALQEGWRYKRPVDANKYFYTKCDSNSDGFESFNLQIAQNDLSVGNPAAVSFYATLSDAQSQTNAISAINYTNSVTSLQTIYANNSGQIKEVVLRVLNCNNDFDLDSVATNAEDLNGDGNFANDDTDNDGIPNFADNDDDGDMVLTEVEYVFSSGKNSKNTSAYLDTDGDTILNYLDKDDDGDGVLTINEDYNGNNNPIDDDTNSNGIKDYLDANVALGTDNWESEPGVSIYPNPASDLIFIENHTAKAIKKVSFYNVNGQLVKTLSSDKEVQNYSISDLQSGIYFVKIQLEDKIINTKLIKK
;
A
#
# COMPACT_ATOMS: atom_id res chain seq x y z
N MET A 1 -25.42 51.85 -57.30
CA MET A 1 -26.04 53.13 -56.89
C MET A 1 -25.08 53.83 -55.95
N LYS A 2 -24.84 55.13 -56.19
CA LYS A 2 -23.95 56.02 -55.43
C LYS A 2 -24.39 56.15 -53.97
N TYR A 3 -23.45 56.29 -53.02
CA TYR A 3 -23.24 57.53 -52.24
C TYR A 3 -21.86 57.52 -51.54
N ASN A 4 -21.15 58.65 -51.72
CA ASN A 4 -19.87 59.06 -51.13
C ASN A 4 -20.07 59.71 -49.74
N TYR A 5 -18.98 59.81 -48.94
CA TYR A 5 -18.37 61.05 -48.36
C TYR A 5 -17.40 60.67 -47.20
N ILE A 6 -16.07 60.65 -47.40
CA ILE A 6 -15.02 61.66 -47.08
C ILE A 6 -14.70 61.91 -45.58
N ILE A 7 -13.51 61.42 -45.20
CA ILE A 7 -12.37 62.00 -44.42
C ILE A 7 -12.65 62.96 -43.24
N LYS A 8 -12.07 62.61 -42.06
CA LYS A 8 -11.43 63.58 -41.14
C LYS A 8 -10.23 62.95 -40.39
N HIS A 9 -9.08 63.61 -40.49
CA HIS A 9 -7.88 63.45 -39.67
C HIS A 9 -8.14 63.77 -38.18
N LEU A 10 -7.51 63.04 -37.26
CA LEU A 10 -7.08 63.50 -35.92
C LEU A 10 -5.96 62.54 -35.42
N VAL A 11 -4.69 62.90 -35.57
CA VAL A 11 -3.76 63.39 -34.52
C VAL A 11 -3.51 62.39 -33.37
N LEU A 12 -2.27 61.83 -33.34
CA LEU A 12 -1.67 61.12 -32.22
C LEU A 12 -1.74 61.96 -30.92
N LYS A 13 -1.96 61.30 -29.78
CA LYS A 13 -1.15 61.46 -28.55
C LYS A 13 -1.57 60.48 -27.44
N GLY A 14 -0.60 59.66 -27.00
CA GLY A 14 -0.49 59.17 -25.63
C GLY A 14 -1.34 57.96 -25.22
N ASN A 15 -0.94 56.75 -25.60
CA ASN A 15 -1.32 55.55 -24.86
C ASN A 15 -0.31 55.32 -23.73
N ILE A 16 -0.74 55.62 -22.50
CA ILE A 16 -0.19 55.03 -21.29
C ILE A 16 -0.52 53.54 -21.37
N LEU A 17 0.48 52.73 -21.71
CA LEU A 17 0.38 51.28 -21.63
C LEU A 17 0.54 50.91 -20.15
N THR A 18 -0.56 50.86 -19.43
CA THR A 18 -0.61 50.28 -18.08
C THR A 18 -0.25 48.80 -18.23
N LEU A 19 0.99 48.46 -17.88
CA LEU A 19 1.46 47.09 -17.80
C LEU A 19 0.71 46.41 -16.65
N LEU A 20 -0.43 45.81 -16.97
CA LEU A 20 -1.12 44.91 -16.07
C LEU A 20 -0.23 43.67 -15.93
N LEU A 21 0.63 43.64 -14.92
CA LEU A 21 1.27 42.41 -14.47
C LEU A 21 0.15 41.46 -14.05
N LEU A 22 -0.29 40.64 -14.99
CA LEU A 22 -1.10 39.47 -14.70
C LEU A 22 -0.14 38.49 -14.00
N PHE A 23 -0.05 38.57 -12.67
CA PHE A 23 0.43 37.45 -11.87
C PHE A 23 -0.57 36.32 -12.09
N ILE A 24 -0.34 35.51 -13.11
CA ILE A 24 -0.91 34.17 -13.19
C ILE A 24 -0.20 33.40 -12.08
N PHE A 25 -0.75 33.49 -10.87
CA PHE A 25 -0.62 32.38 -9.95
C PHE A 25 -1.26 31.20 -10.66
N ILE A 26 -0.43 30.34 -11.25
CA ILE A 26 -0.84 28.97 -11.51
C ILE A 26 -1.09 28.42 -10.11
N LYS A 27 -2.34 28.50 -9.64
CA LYS A 27 -2.78 27.55 -8.63
C LYS A 27 -2.53 26.20 -9.27
N SER A 28 -1.56 25.46 -8.75
CA SER A 28 -1.55 24.01 -8.95
C SER A 28 -2.99 23.56 -8.74
N ASN A 29 -3.55 22.84 -9.72
CA ASN A 29 -4.83 22.22 -9.50
C ASN A 29 -4.68 21.40 -8.23
N ALA A 30 -5.50 21.65 -7.21
CA ALA A 30 -5.54 20.79 -6.03
C ALA A 30 -5.78 19.37 -6.57
N GLN A 31 -4.77 18.53 -6.43
CA GLN A 31 -4.82 17.15 -6.87
C GLN A 31 -5.73 16.44 -5.85
N ASN A 32 -6.98 16.22 -6.25
CA ASN A 32 -8.07 15.82 -5.37
C ASN A 32 -8.18 14.31 -5.17
N ASP A 33 -7.17 13.56 -5.60
CA ASP A 33 -7.26 12.11 -5.73
C ASP A 33 -6.16 11.40 -4.96
N TYR A 34 -6.54 10.33 -4.26
CA TYR A 34 -5.67 9.39 -3.58
C TYR A 34 -6.15 7.98 -3.94
N SER A 35 -5.22 7.05 -4.07
CA SER A 35 -5.51 5.63 -4.00
C SER A 35 -5.25 5.14 -2.58
N VAL A 36 -5.98 4.09 -2.17
CA VAL A 36 -5.82 3.43 -0.89
C VAL A 36 -5.53 1.96 -1.18
N VAL A 37 -4.34 1.52 -0.79
CA VAL A 37 -3.86 0.15 -1.02
C VAL A 37 -3.42 -0.47 0.31
N PRO A 38 -3.61 -1.80 0.49
CA PRO A 38 -2.99 -2.48 1.61
C PRO A 38 -1.47 -2.43 1.46
N ILE A 39 -0.75 -2.51 2.57
CA ILE A 39 0.71 -2.63 2.62
C ILE A 39 1.10 -3.60 3.73
N PRO A 40 2.30 -4.20 3.69
CA PRO A 40 2.80 -5.03 4.77
C PRO A 40 2.75 -4.31 6.12
N HIS A 41 2.60 -5.10 7.17
CA HIS A 41 2.60 -4.56 8.52
C HIS A 41 4.02 -4.22 8.97
N GLN A 42 4.29 -2.93 9.21
CA GLN A 42 5.59 -2.45 9.70
C GLN A 42 5.43 -1.62 10.97
N ILE A 43 6.39 -1.74 11.89
CA ILE A 43 6.38 -1.03 13.17
C ILE A 43 7.56 -0.09 13.29
N TYR A 44 7.26 1.20 13.41
CA TYR A 44 8.25 2.23 13.71
C TYR A 44 8.38 2.46 15.23
N SER A 45 9.52 3.01 15.64
CA SER A 45 9.76 3.42 17.03
C SER A 45 10.00 4.92 17.12
N ALA A 46 9.38 5.56 18.11
CA ALA A 46 9.55 6.99 18.38
C ALA A 46 9.40 7.31 19.86
N SER A 47 10.25 8.20 20.38
CA SER A 47 10.38 8.45 21.81
C SER A 47 10.10 9.89 22.23
N VAL A 48 9.89 10.83 21.30
CA VAL A 48 9.61 12.23 21.66
C VAL A 48 8.16 12.37 22.11
N PRO A 49 7.86 12.71 23.38
CA PRO A 49 6.49 12.82 23.84
C PRO A 49 5.77 14.03 23.20
N ILE A 50 4.54 13.83 22.76
CA ILE A 50 3.69 14.94 22.28
C ILE A 50 3.30 15.80 23.48
N GLN A 51 3.49 17.12 23.37
CA GLN A 51 3.24 18.07 24.44
C GLN A 51 1.81 18.61 24.42
N GLY A 52 1.30 19.01 25.58
CA GLY A 52 -0.04 19.62 25.70
C GLY A 52 -1.18 18.62 25.52
N THR A 53 -0.94 17.33 25.78
CA THR A 53 -1.93 16.27 25.72
C THR A 53 -2.76 16.22 26.99
N ALA A 54 -4.07 16.07 26.84
CA ALA A 54 -5.00 15.66 27.89
C ALA A 54 -6.19 14.97 27.22
N ASP A 55 -7.06 14.36 28.01
CA ASP A 55 -8.29 13.76 27.50
C ASP A 55 -9.08 14.78 26.66
N ASP A 56 -9.51 14.35 25.48
CA ASP A 56 -10.20 15.20 24.50
C ASP A 56 -9.51 16.51 24.13
N LYS A 57 -8.19 16.48 23.87
CA LYS A 57 -7.42 17.67 23.48
C LYS A 57 -6.65 17.50 22.18
N TYR A 58 -6.48 18.62 21.49
CA TYR A 58 -5.40 18.79 20.53
C TYR A 58 -4.11 19.16 21.26
N SER A 59 -2.99 18.59 20.79
CA SER A 59 -1.65 18.89 21.27
C SER A 59 -1.25 20.36 21.06
N ALA A 60 -0.07 20.72 21.57
CA ALA A 60 0.67 21.86 21.05
C ALA A 60 0.98 21.67 19.56
N VAL A 61 1.29 22.78 18.85
CA VAL A 61 1.73 22.72 17.46
C VAL A 61 3.05 21.97 17.36
N ILE A 62 3.11 21.03 16.41
CA ILE A 62 4.31 20.27 16.07
C ILE A 62 4.84 20.80 14.74
N GLN A 63 6.13 21.16 14.72
CA GLN A 63 6.83 21.52 13.49
C GLN A 63 7.20 20.24 12.73
N LEU A 64 6.74 20.12 11.49
CA LEU A 64 7.12 19.01 10.62
C LEU A 64 8.57 19.20 10.16
N PRO A 65 9.34 18.11 10.01
CA PRO A 65 10.75 18.17 9.59
C PRO A 65 10.94 18.51 8.11
N PHE A 66 9.86 18.50 7.33
CA PHE A 66 9.78 18.83 5.91
C PHE A 66 8.39 19.42 5.59
N ASP A 67 8.27 20.07 4.44
CA ASP A 67 6.98 20.46 3.89
C ASP A 67 6.26 19.20 3.38
N PHE A 68 5.02 19.00 3.81
CA PHE A 68 4.19 17.86 3.46
C PHE A 68 2.97 18.31 2.67
N ASP A 69 2.77 17.73 1.49
CA ASP A 69 1.67 18.09 0.60
C ASP A 69 0.45 17.20 0.83
N PHE A 70 -0.57 17.75 1.50
CA PHE A 70 -1.82 17.07 1.81
C PHE A 70 -2.99 17.69 1.04
N PHE A 71 -3.62 16.92 0.13
CA PHE A 71 -4.69 17.39 -0.75
C PHE A 71 -4.30 18.63 -1.58
N GLY A 72 -3.05 18.69 -2.05
CA GLY A 72 -2.51 19.80 -2.85
C GLY A 72 -2.15 21.05 -2.05
N ASN A 73 -2.15 20.99 -0.71
CA ASN A 73 -1.75 22.09 0.16
C ASN A 73 -0.50 21.70 0.94
N LEU A 74 0.53 22.56 0.90
CA LEU A 74 1.76 22.36 1.65
C LEU A 74 1.57 22.76 3.12
N TYR A 75 1.95 21.84 4.00
CA TYR A 75 1.95 22.03 5.44
C TYR A 75 3.35 21.78 6.01
N ASN A 76 3.78 22.64 6.91
CA ASN A 76 5.02 22.47 7.67
C ASN A 76 4.76 22.33 9.18
N GLN A 77 3.49 22.28 9.58
CA GLN A 77 3.06 22.19 10.96
C GLN A 77 1.76 21.39 11.04
N ALA A 78 1.57 20.71 12.17
CA ALA A 78 0.34 19.98 12.47
C ALA A 78 0.04 20.03 13.98
N VAL A 79 -1.16 19.59 14.35
CA VAL A 79 -1.52 19.24 15.73
C VAL A 79 -2.01 17.80 15.74
N VAL A 80 -1.87 17.13 16.88
CA VAL A 80 -2.35 15.76 17.06
C VAL A 80 -3.49 15.77 18.06
N SER A 81 -4.60 15.16 17.70
CA SER A 81 -5.71 14.89 18.60
C SER A 81 -5.39 13.66 19.43
N THR A 82 -5.62 13.72 20.74
CA THR A 82 -5.50 12.57 21.64
C THR A 82 -6.51 11.45 21.34
N ASN A 83 -7.49 11.71 20.46
CA ASN A 83 -8.45 10.74 19.93
C ASN A 83 -8.02 10.12 18.58
N GLY A 84 -6.71 10.09 18.28
CA GLY A 84 -6.17 9.18 17.26
C GLY A 84 -6.07 9.72 15.84
N PHE A 85 -5.81 11.03 15.68
CA PHE A 85 -5.65 11.65 14.36
C PHE A 85 -4.70 12.85 14.34
N ILE A 86 -4.07 13.09 13.20
CA ILE A 86 -3.30 14.31 12.89
C ILE A 86 -4.23 15.31 12.18
N ASP A 87 -4.19 16.58 12.56
CA ASP A 87 -4.94 17.67 11.93
C ASP A 87 -4.00 18.81 11.54
N PHE A 88 -4.11 19.29 10.30
CA PHE A 88 -3.26 20.35 9.77
C PHE A 88 -3.77 21.77 10.09
N ARG A 89 -4.90 21.91 10.81
CA ARG A 89 -5.45 23.20 11.27
C ARG A 89 -4.85 23.57 12.62
N THR A 90 -3.65 24.17 12.59
CA THR A 90 -2.87 24.51 13.80
C THR A 90 -3.57 25.51 14.75
N ASN A 91 -4.57 26.25 14.27
CA ASN A 91 -5.41 27.09 15.13
C ASN A 91 -6.25 26.31 16.16
N LEU A 92 -6.26 24.97 16.08
CA LEU A 92 -6.90 24.07 17.05
C LEU A 92 -5.99 23.68 18.21
N ALA A 93 -4.72 24.08 18.22
CA ALA A 93 -3.79 23.74 19.30
C ALA A 93 -4.38 24.05 20.69
N ALA A 94 -4.28 23.10 21.62
CA ALA A 94 -4.85 23.12 22.98
C ALA A 94 -6.39 23.24 23.08
N ALA A 95 -7.12 23.30 21.96
CA ALA A 95 -8.57 23.27 21.94
C ALA A 95 -9.10 21.88 22.29
N ASN A 96 -10.41 21.79 22.54
CA ASN A 96 -11.06 20.50 22.75
C ASN A 96 -11.14 19.73 21.42
N SER A 97 -10.82 18.45 21.47
CA SER A 97 -10.90 17.54 20.35
C SER A 97 -12.23 16.77 20.35
N PRO A 98 -12.87 16.57 19.19
CA PRO A 98 -13.98 15.65 19.08
C PRO A 98 -13.59 14.23 19.50
N TRP A 99 -14.48 13.58 20.24
CA TRP A 99 -14.38 12.18 20.70
C TRP A 99 -15.49 11.29 20.13
N SER A 100 -16.55 11.91 19.59
CA SER A 100 -17.65 11.21 18.94
C SER A 100 -18.00 11.81 17.58
N PHE A 101 -18.64 10.99 16.75
CA PHE A 101 -19.11 11.36 15.43
C PHE A 101 -20.35 10.56 15.05
N ASN A 102 -21.08 11.04 14.05
CA ASN A 102 -22.20 10.35 13.43
C ASN A 102 -22.02 10.33 11.91
N GLY A 103 -22.38 9.20 11.29
CA GLY A 103 -22.24 8.99 9.86
C GLY A 103 -20.84 8.50 9.44
N SER A 104 -20.61 8.60 8.15
CA SER A 104 -19.39 8.22 7.42
C SER A 104 -18.75 9.45 6.78
N ILE A 105 -17.47 9.32 6.40
CA ILE A 105 -16.76 10.31 5.57
C ILE A 105 -16.80 9.89 4.09
N PRO A 106 -16.77 10.82 3.12
CA PRO A 106 -16.76 12.28 3.29
C PRO A 106 -18.08 12.84 3.80
N SER A 107 -17.98 13.88 4.63
CA SER A 107 -19.13 14.68 5.05
C SER A 107 -18.68 16.08 5.47
N THR A 108 -19.31 17.11 4.92
CA THR A 108 -19.04 18.51 5.29
C THR A 108 -19.51 18.85 6.71
N THR A 109 -20.31 18.01 7.33
CA THR A 109 -20.75 18.12 8.73
C THR A 109 -19.96 17.21 9.67
N PHE A 110 -19.02 16.42 9.16
CA PHE A 110 -18.13 15.63 10.01
C PHE A 110 -17.32 16.56 10.93
N PRO A 111 -17.17 16.22 12.23
CA PRO A 111 -16.54 17.11 13.20
C PRO A 111 -15.05 17.33 12.96
N VAL A 112 -14.39 16.38 12.28
CA VAL A 112 -12.97 16.40 11.96
C VAL A 112 -12.78 16.65 10.46
N LYS A 113 -11.82 17.50 10.08
CA LYS A 113 -11.53 17.87 8.69
C LYS A 113 -10.04 18.14 8.55
N ASN A 114 -9.53 18.16 7.33
CA ASN A 114 -8.12 18.43 7.07
C ASN A 114 -7.17 17.54 7.89
N SER A 115 -7.49 16.25 7.95
CA SER A 115 -6.93 15.33 8.93
C SER A 115 -6.60 13.96 8.35
N ILE A 116 -5.59 13.33 8.97
CA ILE A 116 -5.24 11.91 8.81
C ILE A 116 -5.77 11.19 10.05
N LEU A 117 -6.76 10.33 9.86
CA LEU A 117 -7.47 9.59 10.90
C LEU A 117 -6.82 8.20 11.02
N GLY A 118 -5.91 8.00 11.97
CA GLY A 118 -5.26 6.70 12.21
C GLY A 118 -6.27 5.65 12.65
N SER A 119 -6.87 5.90 13.81
CA SER A 119 -8.02 5.16 14.32
C SER A 119 -8.86 6.10 15.19
N PHE A 120 -9.58 7.02 14.55
CA PHE A 120 -10.37 8.00 15.28
C PHE A 120 -11.55 7.34 16.01
N HIS A 121 -11.46 7.34 17.33
CA HIS A 121 -12.48 7.02 18.31
C HIS A 121 -12.10 7.64 19.66
N ASP A 122 -12.98 7.47 20.65
CA ASP A 122 -12.77 8.01 21.99
C ASP A 122 -11.71 7.22 22.77
N LEU A 123 -10.52 7.81 22.90
CA LEU A 123 -9.37 7.25 23.61
C LEU A 123 -9.21 7.94 24.96
N ASP A 124 -8.97 7.15 26.01
CA ASP A 124 -8.75 7.65 27.36
C ASP A 124 -7.29 8.09 27.54
N ASN A 125 -7.10 9.39 27.74
CA ASN A 125 -5.79 9.95 28.05
C ASN A 125 -5.72 10.47 29.50
N SER A 126 -6.77 10.27 30.29
CA SER A 126 -6.89 10.74 31.68
C SER A 126 -6.29 9.76 32.70
N ASN A 127 -6.19 8.48 32.34
CA ASN A 127 -5.83 7.39 33.24
C ASN A 127 -4.32 7.06 33.26
N ALA A 128 -3.49 7.84 32.55
CA ALA A 128 -2.05 7.65 32.39
C ALA A 128 -1.64 6.26 31.83
N GLN A 129 -2.52 5.62 31.04
CA GLN A 129 -2.22 4.39 30.31
C GLN A 129 -1.94 4.67 28.84
N GLY A 130 -0.87 4.06 28.33
CA GLY A 130 -0.40 4.26 26.97
C GLY A 130 0.49 5.48 26.83
N THR A 131 1.00 5.68 25.62
CA THR A 131 1.89 6.80 25.29
C THR A 131 1.55 7.36 23.92
N LEU A 132 1.64 8.69 23.80
CA LEU A 132 1.53 9.42 22.55
C LEU A 132 2.88 10.08 22.23
N THR A 133 3.59 9.54 21.23
CA THR A 133 4.93 10.01 20.84
C THR A 133 5.00 10.32 19.36
N TYR A 134 6.04 11.05 18.97
CA TYR A 134 6.40 11.24 17.57
C TYR A 134 7.92 11.16 17.38
N GLY A 135 8.35 11.03 16.12
CA GLY A 135 9.75 10.94 15.76
C GLY A 135 10.00 11.17 14.27
N VAL A 136 11.27 11.23 13.92
CA VAL A 136 11.74 11.29 12.54
C VAL A 136 12.64 10.08 12.30
N VAL A 137 12.35 9.32 11.26
CA VAL A 137 13.09 8.12 10.85
C VAL A 137 13.67 8.37 9.46
N GLY A 138 14.83 7.79 9.17
CA GLY A 138 15.53 7.95 7.89
C GLY A 138 16.31 9.27 7.76
N SER A 139 16.82 9.50 6.56
CA SER A 139 17.69 10.64 6.21
C SER A 139 17.09 11.46 5.07
N ALA A 140 17.31 12.77 5.07
CA ALA A 140 16.82 13.63 3.99
C ALA A 140 17.46 13.20 2.65
N PRO A 141 16.70 13.18 1.54
CA PRO A 141 15.32 13.66 1.39
C PRO A 141 14.22 12.59 1.60
N TYR A 142 14.53 11.42 2.15
CA TYR A 142 13.58 10.30 2.36
C TYR A 142 13.27 10.10 3.84
N ARG A 143 13.02 11.20 4.57
CA ARG A 143 12.61 11.10 5.98
C ARG A 143 11.15 10.69 6.09
N LYS A 144 10.86 9.98 7.18
CA LYS A 144 9.52 9.61 7.64
C LYS A 144 9.23 10.37 8.93
N PHE A 145 8.11 11.08 9.01
CA PHE A 145 7.59 11.63 10.27
C PHE A 145 6.53 10.68 10.82
N VAL A 146 6.76 10.16 12.02
CA VAL A 146 5.93 9.09 12.62
C VAL A 146 5.24 9.62 13.87
N VAL A 147 3.92 9.45 13.96
CA VAL A 147 3.13 9.66 15.19
C VAL A 147 2.63 8.31 15.68
N ILE A 148 2.89 7.99 16.96
CA ILE A 148 2.61 6.68 17.56
C ILE A 148 1.63 6.84 18.73
N PHE A 149 0.51 6.13 18.63
CA PHE A 149 -0.37 5.81 19.76
C PHE A 149 -0.02 4.40 20.20
N ASN A 150 0.49 4.25 21.42
CA ASN A 150 0.85 2.94 21.95
C ASN A 150 0.05 2.63 23.21
N ASN A 151 -0.69 1.52 23.19
CA ASN A 151 -1.37 0.94 24.34
C ASN A 151 -2.36 1.89 25.04
N HIS A 152 -3.05 2.75 24.28
CA HIS A 152 -4.06 3.67 24.82
C HIS A 152 -5.36 2.94 25.13
N SER A 153 -5.88 3.17 26.33
CA SER A 153 -7.20 2.67 26.76
C SER A 153 -8.33 3.38 26.02
N HIS A 154 -9.52 2.77 25.98
CA HIS A 154 -10.74 3.44 25.51
C HIS A 154 -11.47 4.05 26.71
N TYR A 155 -12.04 5.26 26.57
CA TYR A 155 -12.61 6.04 27.69
C TYR A 155 -13.59 5.27 28.58
N SER A 156 -14.56 4.56 28.00
CA SER A 156 -15.55 3.80 28.77
C SER A 156 -15.20 2.33 28.96
N CYS A 157 -14.22 1.81 28.20
CA CYS A 157 -13.75 0.44 28.28
C CYS A 157 -12.24 0.47 28.52
N THR A 158 -11.82 0.52 29.78
CA THR A 158 -10.40 0.70 30.12
C THR A 158 -9.55 -0.56 29.91
N THR A 159 -10.19 -1.73 29.74
CA THR A 159 -9.54 -3.00 29.40
C THR A 159 -9.08 -3.08 27.94
N PRO A 160 -9.94 -2.85 26.92
CA PRO A 160 -9.49 -2.82 25.54
C PRO A 160 -8.59 -1.61 25.26
N LYS A 161 -7.59 -1.84 24.42
CA LYS A 161 -6.57 -0.88 24.05
C LYS A 161 -6.33 -0.85 22.55
N SER A 162 -5.78 0.27 22.09
CA SER A 162 -5.39 0.48 20.71
C SER A 162 -3.93 0.92 20.61
N SER A 163 -3.22 0.34 19.65
CA SER A 163 -1.90 0.75 19.20
C SER A 163 -1.90 0.91 17.69
N PHE A 164 -1.50 2.08 17.19
CA PHE A 164 -1.43 2.40 15.78
C PHE A 164 -0.47 3.56 15.52
N GLN A 165 -0.05 3.71 14.27
CA GLN A 165 0.92 4.71 13.83
C GLN A 165 0.41 5.41 12.57
N MET A 166 0.78 6.68 12.43
CA MET A 166 0.58 7.45 11.20
C MET A 166 1.95 7.93 10.74
N VAL A 167 2.31 7.60 9.50
CA VAL A 167 3.63 7.86 8.91
C VAL A 167 3.45 8.78 7.72
N LEU A 168 4.21 9.87 7.67
CA LEU A 168 4.23 10.84 6.57
C LEU A 168 5.60 10.77 5.90
N TYR A 169 5.63 10.61 4.58
CA TYR A 169 6.88 10.46 3.81
C TYR A 169 7.26 11.78 3.12
N GLU A 170 8.53 12.19 3.25
CA GLU A 170 9.04 13.46 2.74
C GLU A 170 8.96 13.58 1.20
N THR A 171 9.67 12.73 0.47
CA THR A 171 9.79 12.87 -1.00
C THR A 171 8.49 12.53 -1.72
N PHE A 172 7.86 11.43 -1.33
CA PHE A 172 6.70 10.89 -2.06
C PHE A 172 5.37 11.46 -1.58
N ASN A 173 5.33 12.14 -0.43
CA ASN A 173 4.10 12.61 0.22
C ASN A 173 3.07 11.49 0.45
N LEU A 174 3.57 10.26 0.68
CA LEU A 174 2.77 9.11 1.08
C LEU A 174 2.31 9.26 2.52
N ILE A 175 1.20 8.61 2.82
CA ILE A 175 0.69 8.46 4.18
C ILE A 175 0.49 6.98 4.42
N ASP A 176 1.11 6.45 5.46
CA ASP A 176 0.84 5.10 5.91
C ASP A 176 0.13 5.13 7.26
N ILE A 177 -0.87 4.26 7.42
CA ILE A 177 -1.53 4.01 8.69
C ILE A 177 -1.27 2.55 9.04
N GLN A 178 -0.46 2.34 10.08
CA GLN A 178 -0.08 1.02 10.59
C GLN A 178 -0.86 0.73 11.87
N ILE A 179 -1.83 -0.17 11.83
CA ILE A 179 -2.60 -0.63 12.99
C ILE A 179 -1.94 -1.87 13.56
N ILE A 180 -1.20 -1.71 14.66
CA ILE A 180 -0.64 -2.85 15.40
C ILE A 180 -1.78 -3.66 16.01
N LYS A 181 -2.68 -3.00 16.73
CA LYS A 181 -3.85 -3.63 17.35
C LYS A 181 -4.94 -2.62 17.61
N LYS A 182 -6.17 -2.93 17.24
CA LYS A 182 -7.36 -2.14 17.57
C LYS A 182 -8.43 -3.06 18.16
N GLU A 183 -8.64 -2.95 19.45
CA GLU A 183 -9.71 -3.68 20.14
C GLU A 183 -11.04 -2.93 20.03
N LEU A 184 -12.13 -3.53 20.53
CA LEU A 184 -13.48 -2.99 20.44
C LEU A 184 -14.05 -2.63 21.82
N CYS A 185 -14.60 -1.43 21.95
CA CYS A 185 -15.45 -1.00 23.07
C CYS A 185 -16.90 -0.85 22.59
N PRO A 186 -17.72 -1.91 22.60
CA PRO A 186 -19.05 -1.88 22.00
C PRO A 186 -20.07 -1.06 22.79
N THR A 187 -19.85 -0.90 24.10
CA THR A 187 -20.78 -0.21 25.02
C THR A 187 -20.69 1.32 24.94
N TRP A 188 -19.70 1.86 24.23
CA TRP A 188 -19.47 3.30 24.12
C TRP A 188 -19.42 3.75 22.68
N ASN A 189 -20.18 4.79 22.33
CA ASN A 189 -20.33 5.28 20.94
C ASN A 189 -20.63 4.17 19.92
N ALA A 190 -21.28 3.09 20.35
CA ALA A 190 -21.52 1.87 19.56
C ALA A 190 -20.25 1.22 18.99
N GLY A 191 -19.08 1.44 19.61
CA GLY A 191 -17.78 0.96 19.15
C GLY A 191 -17.29 1.59 17.85
N LYS A 192 -17.93 2.69 17.40
CA LYS A 192 -17.61 3.34 16.13
C LYS A 192 -16.18 3.85 16.11
N ALA A 193 -15.46 3.51 15.04
CA ALA A 193 -14.15 4.07 14.73
C ALA A 193 -14.03 4.36 13.23
N VAL A 194 -13.11 5.26 12.87
CA VAL A 194 -12.77 5.55 11.47
C VAL A 194 -11.26 5.58 11.25
N SER A 195 -10.82 4.97 10.15
CA SER A 195 -9.48 5.14 9.61
C SER A 195 -9.58 5.69 8.19
N GLY A 196 -8.78 6.69 7.84
CA GLY A 196 -8.94 7.43 6.59
C GLY A 196 -8.24 8.78 6.55
N ILE A 197 -8.37 9.45 5.42
CA ILE A 197 -7.95 10.85 5.25
C ILE A 197 -9.14 11.69 4.80
N ILE A 198 -9.21 12.95 5.24
CA ILE A 198 -10.30 13.87 4.89
C ILE A 198 -9.77 15.28 4.61
N ASN A 199 -10.25 15.88 3.52
CA ASN A 199 -9.80 17.20 3.08
C ASN A 199 -10.33 18.34 3.98
N SER A 200 -9.89 19.57 3.70
CA SER A 200 -10.22 20.75 4.51
C SER A 200 -11.69 21.13 4.55
N THR A 201 -12.46 20.81 3.50
CA THR A 201 -13.90 21.07 3.43
C THR A 201 -14.75 19.94 4.02
N GLY A 202 -14.17 18.74 4.15
CA GLY A 202 -14.87 17.50 4.47
C GLY A 202 -15.61 16.88 3.28
N SER A 203 -15.46 17.44 2.06
CA SER A 203 -16.18 16.97 0.87
C SER A 203 -15.47 15.83 0.13
N ILE A 204 -14.19 15.59 0.42
CA ILE A 204 -13.39 14.52 -0.17
C ILE A 204 -12.71 13.76 0.97
N ALA A 205 -12.80 12.44 0.94
CA ALA A 205 -12.19 11.56 1.90
C ALA A 205 -11.93 10.19 1.28
N PHE A 206 -10.94 9.48 1.83
CA PHE A 206 -10.57 8.14 1.41
C PHE A 206 -10.41 7.26 2.64
N THR A 207 -10.97 6.05 2.60
CA THR A 207 -10.98 5.12 3.73
C THR A 207 -10.69 3.71 3.22
N PRO A 208 -9.94 2.90 3.98
CA PRO A 208 -9.81 1.49 3.65
C PRO A 208 -11.16 0.78 3.67
N PRO A 209 -11.28 -0.38 2.99
CA PRO A 209 -12.46 -1.21 3.03
C PRO A 209 -12.92 -1.47 4.47
N ASN A 210 -14.19 -1.23 4.77
CA ASN A 210 -14.80 -1.48 6.09
C ASN A 210 -14.16 -0.71 7.26
N ARG A 211 -13.43 0.39 7.01
CA ARG A 211 -12.84 1.26 8.06
C ARG A 211 -13.45 2.66 8.15
N ASN A 212 -14.50 2.94 7.41
CA ASN A 212 -15.10 4.28 7.33
C ASN A 212 -15.94 4.66 8.57
N THR A 213 -16.61 3.68 9.18
CA THR A 213 -17.47 3.86 10.35
C THR A 213 -17.81 2.49 10.95
N GLY A 214 -18.59 2.47 12.03
CA GLY A 214 -19.06 1.23 12.66
C GLY A 214 -18.03 0.58 13.58
N ALA A 215 -18.43 -0.53 14.18
CA ALA A 215 -17.62 -1.31 15.10
C ALA A 215 -16.71 -2.28 14.34
N TRP A 216 -15.39 -2.14 14.53
CA TRP A 216 -14.40 -3.03 13.94
C TRP A 216 -13.17 -3.19 14.83
N THR A 217 -12.52 -4.34 14.66
CA THR A 217 -11.20 -4.68 15.22
C THR A 217 -10.21 -4.86 14.08
N ALA A 218 -8.92 -4.71 14.39
CA ALA A 218 -7.83 -4.94 13.45
C ALA A 218 -6.58 -5.40 14.24
N LEU A 219 -5.75 -6.21 13.60
CA LEU A 219 -4.49 -6.72 14.12
C LEU A 219 -3.51 -6.77 12.95
N GLN A 220 -2.33 -6.17 13.11
CA GLN A 220 -1.25 -6.17 12.11
C GLN A 220 -1.76 -5.80 10.69
N GLU A 221 -2.32 -4.59 10.57
CA GLU A 221 -2.96 -4.12 9.35
C GLU A 221 -2.35 -2.78 8.91
N GLY A 222 -1.86 -2.70 7.67
CA GLY A 222 -1.27 -1.51 7.08
C GLY A 222 -2.07 -0.98 5.89
N TRP A 223 -2.15 0.35 5.76
CA TRP A 223 -2.75 1.01 4.59
C TRP A 223 -1.95 2.21 4.14
N ARG A 224 -1.68 2.29 2.84
CA ARG A 224 -1.00 3.41 2.17
C ARG A 224 -2.00 4.26 1.40
N TYR A 225 -1.88 5.57 1.57
CA TYR A 225 -2.56 6.58 0.78
C TYR A 225 -1.54 7.24 -0.13
N LYS A 226 -1.61 6.91 -1.42
CA LYS A 226 -0.72 7.46 -2.44
C LYS A 226 -1.45 8.32 -3.44
N ARG A 227 -0.83 9.44 -3.81
CA ARG A 227 -1.35 10.29 -4.88
C ARG A 227 -0.92 9.73 -6.23
N PRO A 228 -1.68 10.00 -7.30
CA PRO A 228 -1.27 9.61 -8.64
C PRO A 228 0.12 10.16 -8.97
N VAL A 229 1.00 9.30 -9.49
CA VAL A 229 2.31 9.70 -10.01
C VAL A 229 2.13 10.78 -11.08
N ASP A 230 2.93 11.83 -10.99
CA ASP A 230 2.90 12.90 -11.99
C ASP A 230 3.57 12.40 -13.28
N ALA A 231 2.75 11.93 -14.22
CA ALA A 231 3.22 11.40 -15.51
C ALA A 231 4.03 12.41 -16.35
N ASN A 232 4.01 13.71 -15.99
CA ASN A 232 4.81 14.74 -16.64
C ASN A 232 6.23 14.86 -16.06
N LYS A 233 6.55 14.11 -15.00
CA LYS A 233 7.88 14.05 -14.40
C LYS A 233 8.57 12.75 -14.76
N TYR A 234 9.87 12.85 -14.94
CA TYR A 234 10.80 11.74 -15.02
C TYR A 234 11.87 11.98 -13.96
N PHE A 235 12.09 11.00 -13.10
CA PHE A 235 13.08 11.09 -12.03
C PHE A 235 14.36 10.43 -12.50
N TYR A 236 15.48 11.10 -12.28
CA TYR A 236 16.81 10.55 -12.49
C TYR A 236 17.59 10.69 -11.19
N THR A 237 17.71 9.61 -10.44
CA THR A 237 18.34 9.59 -9.12
C THR A 237 19.68 8.86 -9.19
N LYS A 238 20.73 9.44 -8.62
CA LYS A 238 22.08 8.89 -8.67
C LYS A 238 22.80 8.94 -7.32
N CYS A 239 23.65 7.95 -7.06
CA CYS A 239 24.59 7.98 -5.94
C CYS A 239 25.59 9.14 -6.06
N ASP A 240 25.67 9.95 -5.01
CA ASP A 240 26.75 10.90 -4.77
C ASP A 240 27.71 10.32 -3.71
N SER A 241 28.86 9.85 -4.20
CA SER A 241 29.85 9.16 -3.37
C SER A 241 30.65 10.11 -2.48
N ASN A 242 30.74 11.40 -2.81
CA ASN A 242 31.53 12.39 -2.06
C ASN A 242 30.65 13.30 -1.19
N SER A 243 29.33 13.20 -1.32
CA SER A 243 28.30 13.95 -0.59
C SER A 243 28.44 15.47 -0.77
N ASP A 244 28.92 15.94 -1.92
CA ASP A 244 29.03 17.36 -2.26
C ASP A 244 27.75 17.94 -2.90
N GLY A 245 26.78 17.07 -3.23
CA GLY A 245 25.50 17.43 -3.83
C GLY A 245 25.54 17.55 -5.35
N PHE A 246 26.63 17.18 -6.01
CA PHE A 246 26.83 17.29 -7.45
C PHE A 246 27.25 15.96 -8.07
N GLU A 247 26.55 15.55 -9.13
CA GLU A 247 26.90 14.37 -9.91
C GLU A 247 26.76 14.59 -11.41
N SER A 248 27.45 13.75 -12.18
CA SER A 248 27.33 13.73 -13.64
C SER A 248 26.28 12.73 -14.08
N PHE A 249 25.21 13.23 -14.72
CA PHE A 249 24.10 12.44 -15.25
C PHE A 249 24.32 12.14 -16.73
N ASN A 250 24.27 10.86 -17.11
CA ASN A 250 24.30 10.45 -18.50
C ASN A 250 22.88 10.57 -19.08
N LEU A 251 22.60 11.66 -19.79
CA LEU A 251 21.29 11.95 -20.35
C LEU A 251 20.84 10.94 -21.41
N GLN A 252 21.74 10.10 -21.95
CA GLN A 252 21.34 9.01 -22.86
C GLN A 252 20.40 8.01 -22.17
N ILE A 253 20.55 7.78 -20.87
CA ILE A 253 19.66 6.92 -20.07
C ILE A 253 18.25 7.51 -20.08
N ALA A 254 18.13 8.78 -19.71
CA ALA A 254 16.87 9.52 -19.79
C ALA A 254 16.27 9.54 -21.20
N GLN A 255 17.07 9.59 -22.27
CA GLN A 255 16.55 9.47 -23.64
C GLN A 255 15.94 8.11 -23.92
N ASN A 256 16.60 7.04 -23.47
CA ASN A 256 16.15 5.66 -23.67
C ASN A 256 14.82 5.43 -22.94
N ASP A 257 14.72 5.88 -21.69
CA ASP A 257 13.53 5.72 -20.86
C ASP A 257 12.36 6.55 -21.38
N LEU A 258 12.62 7.80 -21.78
CA LEU A 258 11.58 8.72 -22.27
C LEU A 258 11.11 8.38 -23.68
N SER A 259 11.90 7.67 -24.49
CA SER A 259 11.53 7.31 -25.85
C SER A 259 12.26 6.07 -26.38
N VAL A 260 11.84 4.89 -25.92
CA VAL A 260 12.42 3.59 -26.32
C VAL A 260 12.58 3.42 -27.84
N GLY A 261 11.60 3.87 -28.63
CA GLY A 261 11.62 3.72 -30.09
C GLY A 261 12.46 4.76 -30.85
N ASN A 262 12.75 5.91 -30.25
CA ASN A 262 13.57 6.96 -30.87
C ASN A 262 14.24 7.87 -29.82
N PRO A 263 15.22 7.36 -29.04
CA PRO A 263 15.84 8.12 -27.95
C PRO A 263 16.46 9.44 -28.43
N ALA A 264 17.05 9.43 -29.63
CA ALA A 264 17.72 10.60 -30.22
C ALA A 264 16.77 11.78 -30.55
N ALA A 265 15.46 11.58 -30.55
CA ALA A 265 14.48 12.66 -30.72
C ALA A 265 14.27 13.47 -29.43
N VAL A 266 14.69 12.95 -28.28
CA VAL A 266 14.56 13.64 -26.99
C VAL A 266 15.70 14.64 -26.84
N SER A 267 15.36 15.90 -26.63
CA SER A 267 16.31 16.99 -26.39
C SER A 267 16.09 17.60 -25.01
N PHE A 268 17.16 18.02 -24.33
CA PHE A 268 17.08 18.56 -22.97
C PHE A 268 17.40 20.05 -22.91
N TYR A 269 16.78 20.74 -21.96
CA TYR A 269 16.87 22.17 -21.78
C TYR A 269 16.92 22.51 -20.29
N ALA A 270 17.70 23.51 -19.92
CA ALA A 270 17.81 23.91 -18.52
C ALA A 270 16.54 24.63 -18.00
N THR A 271 15.74 25.21 -18.90
CA THR A 271 14.53 25.97 -18.54
C THR A 271 13.31 25.55 -19.37
N LEU A 272 12.12 25.71 -18.80
CA LEU A 272 10.86 25.45 -19.51
C LEU A 272 10.71 26.34 -20.75
N SER A 273 11.13 27.62 -20.64
CA SER A 273 11.07 28.55 -21.76
C SER A 273 11.89 28.05 -22.94
N ASP A 274 13.13 27.61 -22.68
CA ASP A 274 14.03 27.07 -23.70
C ASP A 274 13.49 25.77 -24.30
N ALA A 275 12.87 24.89 -23.50
CA ALA A 275 12.21 23.69 -24.01
C ALA A 275 11.02 24.02 -24.92
N GLN A 276 10.24 25.05 -24.60
CA GLN A 276 9.09 25.50 -25.40
C GLN A 276 9.51 26.16 -26.71
N SER A 277 10.52 27.03 -26.68
CA SER A 277 11.07 27.67 -27.88
C SER A 277 12.07 26.82 -28.64
N GLN A 278 12.48 25.67 -28.08
CA GLN A 278 13.55 24.81 -28.59
C GLN A 278 14.85 25.58 -28.85
N THR A 279 15.24 26.42 -27.88
CA THR A 279 16.47 27.23 -27.91
C THR A 279 17.42 26.79 -26.81
N ASN A 280 18.73 26.97 -26.98
CA ASN A 280 19.73 26.67 -25.93
C ASN A 280 19.68 25.21 -25.40
N ALA A 281 19.47 24.24 -26.30
CA ALA A 281 19.49 22.82 -25.93
C ALA A 281 20.83 22.43 -25.27
N ILE A 282 20.74 21.60 -24.24
CA ILE A 282 21.90 20.98 -23.59
C ILE A 282 22.51 19.99 -24.60
N SER A 283 23.73 20.28 -25.05
CA SER A 283 24.41 19.49 -26.08
C SER A 283 25.31 18.39 -25.51
N ALA A 284 25.68 18.48 -24.23
CA ALA A 284 26.49 17.47 -23.56
C ALA A 284 25.61 16.31 -23.09
N ILE A 285 25.98 15.08 -23.47
CA ILE A 285 25.32 13.86 -22.99
C ILE A 285 25.54 13.69 -21.48
N ASN A 286 26.76 13.96 -21.01
CA ASN A 286 27.05 14.01 -19.58
C ASN A 286 26.78 15.42 -19.06
N TYR A 287 25.75 15.54 -18.22
CA TYR A 287 25.31 16.80 -17.63
C TYR A 287 25.54 16.77 -16.12
N THR A 288 26.31 17.72 -15.60
CA THR A 288 26.46 17.87 -14.16
C THR A 288 25.45 18.89 -13.65
N ASN A 289 24.73 18.55 -12.59
CA ASN A 289 23.80 19.49 -11.97
C ASN A 289 24.54 20.73 -11.45
N SER A 290 23.83 21.85 -11.39
CA SER A 290 24.33 23.16 -10.95
C SER A 290 23.66 23.63 -9.65
N VAL A 291 22.59 22.95 -9.24
CA VAL A 291 21.90 23.12 -7.97
C VAL A 291 22.18 21.89 -7.13
N THR A 292 22.68 22.08 -5.91
CA THR A 292 22.99 20.99 -4.97
C THR A 292 21.78 20.09 -4.75
N SER A 293 22.01 18.77 -4.75
CA SER A 293 21.05 17.72 -4.36
C SER A 293 19.87 17.49 -5.29
N LEU A 294 19.26 18.54 -5.84
CA LEU A 294 18.06 18.44 -6.69
C LEU A 294 18.04 19.56 -7.73
N GLN A 295 17.88 19.19 -9.00
CA GLN A 295 17.70 20.13 -10.10
C GLN A 295 16.65 19.62 -11.10
N THR A 296 15.71 20.48 -11.49
CA THR A 296 14.82 20.21 -12.61
C THR A 296 15.40 20.76 -13.91
N ILE A 297 15.48 19.91 -14.94
CA ILE A 297 15.65 20.28 -16.35
C ILE A 297 14.40 19.83 -17.13
N TYR A 298 14.36 20.05 -18.44
CA TYR A 298 13.19 19.77 -19.26
C TYR A 298 13.57 18.96 -20.49
N ALA A 299 12.90 17.82 -20.69
CA ALA A 299 13.00 17.03 -21.91
C ALA A 299 11.88 17.44 -22.88
N ASN A 300 12.22 17.66 -24.14
CA ASN A 300 11.26 17.87 -25.22
C ASN A 300 11.36 16.70 -26.22
N ASN A 301 10.25 16.01 -26.44
CA ASN A 301 10.08 15.02 -27.49
C ASN A 301 8.95 15.47 -28.42
N SER A 302 9.29 16.01 -29.59
CA SER A 302 8.33 16.42 -30.62
C SER A 302 7.22 17.38 -30.11
N GLY A 303 7.56 18.27 -29.18
CA GLY A 303 6.64 19.24 -28.58
C GLY A 303 5.99 18.79 -27.26
N GLN A 304 6.14 17.52 -26.88
CA GLN A 304 5.78 17.05 -25.54
C GLN A 304 6.92 17.34 -24.59
N ILE A 305 6.66 18.14 -23.55
CA ILE A 305 7.66 18.54 -22.57
C ILE A 305 7.41 17.77 -21.26
N LYS A 306 8.44 17.10 -20.76
CA LYS A 306 8.49 16.49 -19.43
C LYS A 306 9.53 17.19 -18.56
N GLU A 307 9.24 17.31 -17.28
CA GLU A 307 10.23 17.69 -16.27
C GLU A 307 11.13 16.50 -16.01
N VAL A 308 12.44 16.73 -16.03
CA VAL A 308 13.46 15.74 -15.64
C VAL A 308 14.06 16.20 -14.34
N VAL A 309 13.75 15.50 -13.27
CA VAL A 309 14.15 15.85 -11.91
C VAL A 309 15.42 15.04 -11.60
N LEU A 310 16.56 15.71 -11.71
CA LEU A 310 17.86 15.18 -11.35
C LEU A 310 18.00 15.22 -9.83
N ARG A 311 18.29 14.08 -9.23
CA ARG A 311 18.46 13.92 -7.77
C ARG A 311 19.78 13.22 -7.50
N VAL A 312 20.45 13.67 -6.44
CA VAL A 312 21.57 12.93 -5.89
C VAL A 312 21.28 12.50 -4.46
N LEU A 313 21.71 11.29 -4.11
CA LEU A 313 21.53 10.71 -2.80
C LEU A 313 22.83 10.09 -2.27
N ASN A 314 22.95 9.98 -0.96
CA ASN A 314 24.06 9.28 -0.33
C ASN A 314 23.70 7.79 -0.21
N CYS A 315 24.18 6.97 -1.15
CA CYS A 315 23.93 5.53 -1.21
C CYS A 315 24.54 4.71 -0.06
N ASN A 316 25.25 5.34 0.88
CA ASN A 316 25.65 4.66 2.12
C ASN A 316 24.49 4.61 3.14
N ASN A 317 23.43 5.39 2.92
CA ASN A 317 22.20 5.25 3.67
C ASN A 317 21.33 4.20 2.98
N ASP A 318 20.75 3.33 3.81
CA ASP A 318 19.57 2.54 3.50
C ASP A 318 18.34 3.42 3.85
N PHE A 319 17.46 3.70 2.88
CA PHE A 319 16.44 4.76 2.98
C PHE A 319 15.05 4.24 3.37
N ASP A 320 14.65 3.06 2.89
CA ASP A 320 13.48 2.31 3.34
C ASP A 320 13.71 1.60 4.69
N LEU A 321 14.97 1.29 5.03
CA LEU A 321 15.42 0.53 6.20
C LEU A 321 15.10 -0.96 6.11
N ASP A 322 15.19 -1.54 4.92
CA ASP A 322 14.87 -2.94 4.68
C ASP A 322 16.09 -3.89 4.69
N SER A 323 17.30 -3.39 4.97
CA SER A 323 18.57 -4.13 4.98
C SER A 323 19.19 -4.42 3.61
N VAL A 324 18.52 -4.12 2.50
CA VAL A 324 19.14 -4.01 1.19
C VAL A 324 19.86 -2.67 1.13
N ALA A 325 21.10 -2.68 0.64
CA ALA A 325 21.83 -1.43 0.53
C ALA A 325 21.38 -0.70 -0.74
N THR A 326 21.08 0.59 -0.65
CA THR A 326 20.68 1.42 -1.80
C THR A 326 21.56 1.28 -3.05
N ASN A 327 22.85 1.03 -2.90
CA ASN A 327 23.74 0.82 -4.06
C ASN A 327 23.58 -0.55 -4.75
N ALA A 328 22.94 -1.53 -4.12
CA ALA A 328 22.62 -2.84 -4.67
C ALA A 328 21.29 -2.86 -5.43
N GLU A 329 20.51 -1.78 -5.34
CA GLU A 329 19.14 -1.68 -5.87
C GLU A 329 19.06 -0.99 -7.24
N ASP A 330 20.21 -0.67 -7.84
CA ASP A 330 20.33 -0.41 -9.28
C ASP A 330 20.38 -1.76 -10.00
N LEU A 331 19.23 -2.41 -10.11
CA LEU A 331 19.10 -3.79 -10.59
C LEU A 331 19.60 -3.95 -12.02
N ASN A 332 19.36 -2.93 -12.85
CA ASN A 332 19.75 -2.94 -14.26
C ASN A 332 21.19 -2.40 -14.51
N GLY A 333 21.80 -1.74 -13.51
CA GLY A 333 23.17 -1.25 -13.54
C GLY A 333 23.40 -0.03 -14.43
N ASP A 334 22.35 0.71 -14.79
CA ASP A 334 22.44 1.92 -15.60
C ASP A 334 22.83 3.16 -14.77
N GLY A 335 22.66 3.11 -13.45
CA GLY A 335 22.97 4.18 -12.51
C GLY A 335 21.82 5.16 -12.24
N ASN A 336 20.60 4.84 -12.67
CA ASN A 336 19.37 5.56 -12.36
C ASN A 336 18.43 4.76 -11.44
N PHE A 337 18.71 4.78 -10.14
CA PHE A 337 17.90 4.13 -9.09
C PHE A 337 16.40 4.48 -9.09
N ALA A 338 15.97 5.55 -9.77
CA ALA A 338 14.56 5.92 -9.82
C ALA A 338 13.76 5.20 -10.91
N ASN A 339 14.39 4.39 -11.77
CA ASN A 339 13.71 3.58 -12.77
C ASN A 339 13.68 2.08 -12.43
N ASP A 340 14.34 1.67 -11.35
CA ASP A 340 14.22 0.34 -10.75
C ASP A 340 13.05 0.34 -9.75
N ASP A 341 11.92 -0.21 -10.20
CA ASP A 341 10.62 -0.30 -9.50
C ASP A 341 10.01 -1.65 -9.89
N THR A 342 10.33 -2.69 -9.11
CA THR A 342 10.05 -4.10 -9.48
C THR A 342 8.55 -4.36 -9.61
N ASP A 343 7.73 -3.86 -8.69
CA ASP A 343 6.28 -4.08 -8.68
C ASP A 343 5.47 -3.03 -9.46
N ASN A 344 6.14 -1.96 -9.92
CA ASN A 344 5.58 -0.83 -10.67
C ASN A 344 4.53 -0.03 -9.89
N ASP A 345 4.65 0.06 -8.57
CA ASP A 345 3.73 0.83 -7.74
C ASP A 345 4.01 2.36 -7.78
N GLY A 346 5.16 2.75 -8.31
CA GLY A 346 5.65 4.12 -8.41
C GLY A 346 6.61 4.55 -7.30
N ILE A 347 7.03 3.63 -6.43
CA ILE A 347 8.08 3.79 -5.44
C ILE A 347 9.28 2.95 -5.92
N PRO A 348 10.44 3.57 -6.20
CA PRO A 348 11.61 2.81 -6.59
C PRO A 348 12.13 1.97 -5.43
N ASN A 349 12.73 0.81 -5.73
CA ASN A 349 13.15 -0.20 -4.76
C ASN A 349 13.90 0.39 -3.56
N PHE A 350 14.91 1.25 -3.80
CA PHE A 350 15.69 1.89 -2.72
C PHE A 350 14.92 2.78 -1.72
N ALA A 351 13.62 2.94 -1.94
CA ALA A 351 12.74 3.61 -1.01
C ALA A 351 11.39 2.88 -0.82
N ASP A 352 11.24 1.67 -1.37
CA ASP A 352 10.16 0.74 -1.05
C ASP A 352 10.66 -0.31 -0.06
N ASN A 353 9.75 -0.91 0.69
CA ASN A 353 10.10 -1.86 1.74
C ASN A 353 9.41 -3.22 1.54
N ASP A 354 8.90 -3.42 0.33
CA ASP A 354 8.10 -4.51 -0.23
C ASP A 354 8.32 -4.46 -1.75
N ASP A 355 9.58 -4.63 -2.15
CA ASP A 355 10.09 -4.35 -3.49
C ASP A 355 9.30 -5.04 -4.62
N ASP A 356 8.92 -6.29 -4.40
CA ASP A 356 8.16 -7.08 -5.36
C ASP A 356 6.65 -6.92 -5.18
N GLY A 357 6.18 -6.29 -4.11
CA GLY A 357 4.78 -5.91 -3.89
C GLY A 357 3.90 -7.14 -3.67
N ASP A 358 4.37 -8.08 -2.87
CA ASP A 358 3.64 -9.30 -2.52
C ASP A 358 2.98 -9.21 -1.12
N MET A 359 3.29 -8.16 -0.34
CA MET A 359 2.87 -7.90 1.05
C MET A 359 3.72 -8.53 2.15
N VAL A 360 4.85 -9.13 1.81
CA VAL A 360 5.94 -9.49 2.71
C VAL A 360 6.96 -8.36 2.70
N LEU A 361 7.70 -8.19 3.80
CA LEU A 361 8.68 -7.12 3.90
C LEU A 361 9.99 -7.60 3.28
N THR A 362 10.62 -6.78 2.45
CA THR A 362 11.96 -7.05 1.89
C THR A 362 12.99 -7.41 2.98
N GLU A 363 12.92 -6.80 4.17
CA GLU A 363 13.82 -7.13 5.31
C GLU A 363 13.71 -8.56 5.84
N VAL A 364 12.59 -9.20 5.54
CA VAL A 364 12.25 -10.55 5.97
C VAL A 364 12.75 -11.58 4.95
N GLU A 365 12.62 -11.27 3.66
CA GLU A 365 13.05 -12.12 2.53
C GLU A 365 14.53 -11.94 2.19
N TYR A 366 15.12 -10.81 2.59
CA TYR A 366 16.55 -10.54 2.46
C TYR A 366 17.38 -11.36 3.45
N VAL A 367 17.43 -12.68 3.22
CA VAL A 367 18.22 -13.65 3.97
C VAL A 367 19.47 -14.06 3.19
N PHE A 368 20.59 -14.20 3.90
CA PHE A 368 21.80 -14.80 3.32
C PHE A 368 21.69 -16.32 3.42
N SER A 369 22.17 -17.07 2.42
CA SER A 369 22.10 -18.55 2.33
C SER A 369 22.77 -19.33 3.49
N SER A 370 23.28 -18.64 4.52
CA SER A 370 23.92 -19.26 5.70
C SER A 370 23.51 -18.63 7.05
N GLY A 371 22.37 -17.93 7.11
CA GLY A 371 21.77 -17.42 8.35
C GLY A 371 22.46 -16.17 8.93
N LYS A 372 21.77 -15.49 9.87
CA LYS A 372 22.09 -14.16 10.45
C LYS A 372 23.53 -13.91 10.98
N ASN A 373 24.41 -14.91 10.99
CA ASN A 373 25.79 -14.81 11.52
C ASN A 373 26.89 -15.27 10.55
N SER A 374 26.59 -15.54 9.29
CA SER A 374 27.60 -16.00 8.34
C SER A 374 28.38 -14.85 7.73
N LYS A 375 29.70 -14.86 7.92
CA LYS A 375 30.65 -13.95 7.28
C LYS A 375 30.90 -14.27 5.80
N ASN A 376 30.05 -15.06 5.16
CA ASN A 376 30.16 -15.44 3.75
C ASN A 376 29.16 -14.60 2.93
N THR A 377 29.58 -13.38 2.62
CA THR A 377 28.80 -12.25 2.10
C THR A 377 28.66 -12.26 0.57
N SER A 378 28.30 -13.38 -0.07
CA SER A 378 28.36 -13.44 -1.54
C SER A 378 27.31 -14.30 -2.25
N ALA A 379 26.27 -14.77 -1.56
CA ALA A 379 25.10 -15.33 -2.20
C ALA A 379 23.87 -14.74 -1.54
N TYR A 380 23.18 -13.87 -2.28
CA TYR A 380 21.79 -13.52 -2.02
C TYR A 380 20.95 -14.80 -2.11
N LEU A 381 19.87 -14.89 -1.35
CA LEU A 381 18.98 -16.05 -1.43
C LEU A 381 18.14 -15.95 -2.71
N ASP A 382 18.12 -17.07 -3.42
CA ASP A 382 17.34 -17.39 -4.62
C ASP A 382 16.99 -18.87 -4.39
N THR A 383 15.79 -19.10 -3.85
CA THR A 383 15.42 -20.39 -3.26
C THR A 383 15.05 -21.42 -4.32
N ASP A 384 14.41 -21.00 -5.41
CA ASP A 384 14.01 -21.87 -6.51
C ASP A 384 15.05 -21.93 -7.67
N GLY A 385 16.00 -20.99 -7.70
CA GLY A 385 17.10 -20.93 -8.66
C GLY A 385 16.71 -20.31 -10.01
N ASP A 386 15.64 -19.52 -10.08
CA ASP A 386 15.14 -18.91 -11.31
C ASP A 386 15.87 -17.62 -11.73
N THR A 387 16.84 -17.17 -10.91
CA THR A 387 17.67 -15.96 -11.03
C THR A 387 17.05 -14.66 -10.55
N ILE A 388 15.82 -14.70 -10.04
CA ILE A 388 15.21 -13.63 -9.26
C ILE A 388 15.58 -13.88 -7.79
N LEU A 389 15.91 -12.81 -7.07
CA LEU A 389 16.22 -12.93 -5.64
C LEU A 389 14.90 -12.96 -4.88
N ASN A 390 14.84 -13.69 -3.78
CA ASN A 390 13.60 -13.85 -2.99
C ASN A 390 12.90 -12.52 -2.68
N TYR A 391 13.63 -11.51 -2.22
CA TYR A 391 13.04 -10.19 -1.95
C TYR A 391 12.56 -9.39 -3.19
N LEU A 392 12.75 -9.93 -4.39
CA LEU A 392 12.30 -9.44 -5.68
C LEU A 392 11.34 -10.43 -6.36
N ASP A 393 10.96 -11.52 -5.68
CA ASP A 393 10.15 -12.62 -6.19
C ASP A 393 8.93 -12.91 -5.29
N LYS A 394 7.75 -12.96 -5.90
CA LYS A 394 6.49 -13.14 -5.16
C LYS A 394 6.21 -14.59 -4.77
N ASP A 395 6.97 -15.53 -5.32
CA ASP A 395 6.81 -16.98 -5.19
C ASP A 395 8.18 -17.59 -4.92
N ASP A 396 8.69 -17.31 -3.72
CA ASP A 396 10.08 -17.52 -3.30
C ASP A 396 10.64 -18.92 -3.62
N ASP A 397 9.82 -19.96 -3.54
CA ASP A 397 10.23 -21.35 -3.77
C ASP A 397 9.72 -21.96 -5.10
N GLY A 398 9.02 -21.16 -5.90
CA GLY A 398 8.56 -21.48 -7.24
C GLY A 398 7.52 -22.59 -7.30
N ASP A 399 6.75 -22.81 -6.22
CA ASP A 399 5.74 -23.87 -6.15
C ASP A 399 4.36 -23.46 -6.70
N GLY A 400 4.18 -22.17 -6.99
CA GLY A 400 2.98 -21.58 -7.57
C GLY A 400 2.03 -20.96 -6.56
N VAL A 401 2.37 -20.96 -5.26
CA VAL A 401 1.67 -20.22 -4.21
C VAL A 401 2.50 -19.01 -3.82
N LEU A 402 1.92 -17.81 -3.90
CA LEU A 402 2.65 -16.60 -3.50
C LEU A 402 3.03 -16.66 -2.01
N THR A 403 4.21 -16.17 -1.66
CA THR A 403 4.79 -16.12 -0.31
C THR A 403 3.77 -15.62 0.73
N ILE A 404 3.04 -14.54 0.43
CA ILE A 404 2.00 -14.01 1.32
C ILE A 404 0.84 -14.98 1.63
N ASN A 405 0.52 -15.90 0.71
CA ASN A 405 -0.59 -16.84 0.86
C ASN A 405 -0.20 -18.11 1.62
N GLU A 406 1.05 -18.21 2.05
CA GLU A 406 1.58 -19.31 2.85
C GLU A 406 1.57 -19.03 4.35
N ASP A 407 0.80 -18.01 4.76
CA ASP A 407 0.31 -17.82 6.13
C ASP A 407 -0.85 -18.79 6.43
N TYR A 408 -0.51 -20.06 6.62
CA TYR A 408 -1.46 -21.14 6.93
C TYR A 408 -2.15 -20.96 8.28
N ASN A 409 -1.51 -20.26 9.22
CA ASN A 409 -2.09 -20.02 10.55
C ASN A 409 -2.98 -18.75 10.62
N GLY A 410 -2.92 -17.88 9.60
CA GLY A 410 -3.76 -16.70 9.44
C GLY A 410 -3.44 -15.56 10.41
N ASN A 411 -2.17 -15.44 10.83
CA ASN A 411 -1.71 -14.39 11.73
C ASN A 411 -1.08 -13.17 11.01
N ASN A 412 -1.12 -13.18 9.67
CA ASN A 412 -0.49 -12.25 8.74
C ASN A 412 1.04 -12.25 8.82
N ASN A 413 1.65 -13.42 9.06
CA ASN A 413 3.09 -13.58 9.21
C ASN A 413 3.58 -14.91 8.61
N PRO A 414 3.73 -15.02 7.27
CA PRO A 414 4.10 -16.29 6.61
C PRO A 414 5.46 -16.85 7.09
N ILE A 415 6.33 -16.00 7.64
CA ILE A 415 7.67 -16.41 8.07
C ILE A 415 7.74 -17.20 9.37
N ASP A 416 6.64 -17.32 10.11
CA ASP A 416 6.59 -18.21 11.27
C ASP A 416 6.06 -19.61 10.96
N ASP A 417 5.50 -19.84 9.77
CA ASP A 417 4.92 -21.12 9.37
C ASP A 417 5.98 -22.13 8.90
N ASP A 418 5.77 -23.38 9.34
CA ASP A 418 6.57 -24.58 9.08
C ASP A 418 5.63 -25.78 9.31
N THR A 419 4.70 -25.97 8.39
CA THR A 419 3.57 -26.90 8.50
C THR A 419 4.04 -28.35 8.62
N ASN A 420 5.15 -28.70 7.96
CA ASN A 420 5.72 -30.05 8.00
C ASN A 420 6.77 -30.25 9.11
N SER A 421 7.11 -29.19 9.86
CA SER A 421 8.08 -29.18 10.97
C SER A 421 9.47 -29.67 10.55
N ASN A 422 9.90 -29.43 9.31
CA ASN A 422 11.21 -29.81 8.81
C ASN A 422 12.30 -28.75 9.10
N GLY A 423 11.91 -27.58 9.63
CA GLY A 423 12.79 -26.47 9.98
C GLY A 423 13.09 -25.50 8.83
N ILE A 424 12.52 -25.72 7.65
CA ILE A 424 12.43 -24.78 6.53
C ILE A 424 11.08 -24.07 6.66
N LYS A 425 11.04 -22.79 6.36
CA LYS A 425 9.78 -22.04 6.38
C LYS A 425 8.96 -22.41 5.16
N ASP A 426 7.63 -22.42 5.31
CA ASP A 426 6.76 -22.91 4.25
C ASP A 426 6.99 -22.15 2.94
N TYR A 427 7.14 -20.82 3.01
CA TYR A 427 7.48 -19.96 1.86
C TYR A 427 8.86 -20.19 1.21
N LEU A 428 9.65 -21.11 1.76
CA LEU A 428 10.96 -21.51 1.23
C LEU A 428 11.01 -23.03 0.95
N ASP A 429 9.87 -23.72 0.98
CA ASP A 429 9.75 -25.18 0.86
C ASP A 429 8.66 -25.59 -0.13
N ALA A 430 9.05 -25.70 -1.39
CA ALA A 430 8.19 -26.07 -2.51
C ALA A 430 7.47 -27.44 -2.37
N ASN A 431 7.80 -28.23 -1.33
CA ASN A 431 7.09 -29.46 -1.03
C ASN A 431 5.81 -29.24 -0.20
N VAL A 432 5.58 -28.03 0.32
CA VAL A 432 4.43 -27.69 1.16
C VAL A 432 3.17 -27.51 0.32
N ALA A 433 3.15 -26.66 -0.73
CA ALA A 433 1.92 -26.50 -1.52
C ALA A 433 1.59 -27.71 -2.40
N LEU A 434 2.61 -28.49 -2.80
CA LEU A 434 2.44 -29.77 -3.48
C LEU A 434 2.08 -30.92 -2.52
N GLY A 435 2.14 -30.66 -1.22
CA GLY A 435 1.53 -31.47 -0.19
C GLY A 435 0.02 -31.45 -0.38
N THR A 436 -0.51 -32.39 -1.18
CA THR A 436 -1.90 -32.77 -0.94
C THR A 436 -1.92 -33.13 0.53
N ASP A 437 -2.65 -32.37 1.35
CA ASP A 437 -3.19 -32.92 2.57
C ASP A 437 -3.66 -34.31 2.15
N ASN A 438 -2.98 -35.34 2.66
CA ASN A 438 -3.62 -36.62 2.77
C ASN A 438 -4.81 -36.26 3.63
N TRP A 439 -5.94 -35.99 2.96
CA TRP A 439 -7.21 -35.76 3.60
C TRP A 439 -7.40 -37.06 4.35
N GLU A 440 -6.95 -37.07 5.61
CA GLU A 440 -7.28 -38.11 6.53
C GLU A 440 -8.78 -38.10 6.46
N SER A 441 -9.31 -39.14 5.82
CA SER A 441 -10.72 -39.34 5.71
C SER A 441 -11.22 -39.35 7.13
N GLU A 442 -11.71 -38.21 7.60
CA GLU A 442 -12.50 -38.12 8.81
C GLU A 442 -13.47 -39.30 8.74
N PRO A 443 -13.34 -40.31 9.62
CA PRO A 443 -14.05 -41.57 9.46
C PRO A 443 -15.51 -41.29 9.76
N GLY A 444 -16.25 -40.94 8.71
CA GLY A 444 -17.58 -40.39 8.86
C GLY A 444 -18.56 -40.98 7.88
N VAL A 445 -18.40 -40.74 6.58
CA VAL A 445 -19.33 -41.27 5.58
C VAL A 445 -18.57 -41.74 4.33
N SER A 446 -18.77 -43.00 3.95
CA SER A 446 -18.11 -43.63 2.81
C SER A 446 -19.12 -43.93 1.70
N ILE A 447 -18.74 -43.69 0.43
CA ILE A 447 -19.53 -44.07 -0.74
C ILE A 447 -18.79 -45.17 -1.52
N TYR A 448 -19.41 -46.33 -1.72
CA TYR A 448 -18.85 -47.43 -2.49
C TYR A 448 -19.92 -48.22 -3.26
N PRO A 449 -19.59 -48.97 -4.32
CA PRO A 449 -18.32 -48.90 -5.01
C PRO A 449 -18.15 -47.51 -5.65
N ASN A 450 -16.91 -47.02 -5.66
CA ASN A 450 -16.56 -45.82 -6.40
C ASN A 450 -15.26 -46.13 -7.15
N PRO A 451 -15.29 -46.31 -8.48
CA PRO A 451 -16.39 -46.02 -9.40
C PRO A 451 -17.61 -46.98 -9.33
N ALA A 452 -18.80 -46.46 -9.61
CA ALA A 452 -20.08 -47.15 -9.56
C ALA A 452 -20.73 -47.34 -10.94
N SER A 453 -21.46 -48.44 -11.15
CA SER A 453 -22.33 -48.61 -12.32
C SER A 453 -23.76 -48.17 -11.98
N ASP A 454 -24.61 -49.03 -11.42
CA ASP A 454 -26.02 -48.67 -11.25
C ASP A 454 -26.43 -48.41 -9.79
N LEU A 455 -25.59 -48.81 -8.85
CA LEU A 455 -25.86 -48.77 -7.41
C LEU A 455 -24.66 -48.21 -6.66
N ILE A 456 -24.94 -47.42 -5.62
CA ILE A 456 -23.99 -47.02 -4.59
C ILE A 456 -24.56 -47.33 -3.21
N PHE A 457 -23.64 -47.52 -2.27
CA PHE A 457 -23.86 -47.66 -0.84
C PHE A 457 -23.26 -46.44 -0.18
N ILE A 458 -24.00 -45.86 0.76
CA ILE A 458 -23.50 -44.76 1.61
C ILE A 458 -23.48 -45.31 3.04
N GLU A 459 -22.29 -45.58 3.54
CA GLU A 459 -22.09 -46.09 4.89
C GLU A 459 -21.77 -44.92 5.82
N ASN A 460 -22.61 -44.74 6.83
CA ASN A 460 -22.47 -43.67 7.82
C ASN A 460 -21.82 -44.23 9.09
N HIS A 461 -20.54 -43.97 9.25
CA HIS A 461 -19.75 -44.23 10.46
C HIS A 461 -19.87 -43.10 11.50
N THR A 462 -20.64 -42.04 11.23
CA THR A 462 -20.93 -41.01 12.22
C THR A 462 -22.12 -41.40 13.13
N ALA A 463 -22.13 -40.87 14.35
CA ALA A 463 -23.28 -40.98 15.27
C ALA A 463 -24.49 -40.09 14.88
N LYS A 464 -24.46 -39.43 13.71
CA LYS A 464 -25.42 -38.40 13.30
C LYS A 464 -26.22 -38.86 12.09
N ALA A 465 -27.53 -38.60 12.06
CA ALA A 465 -28.38 -39.02 10.95
C ALA A 465 -28.09 -38.22 9.66
N ILE A 466 -28.09 -38.90 8.52
CA ILE A 466 -28.07 -38.26 7.19
C ILE A 466 -29.45 -37.68 6.90
N LYS A 467 -29.55 -36.36 6.77
CA LYS A 467 -30.80 -35.66 6.40
C LYS A 467 -31.03 -35.66 4.89
N LYS A 468 -29.97 -35.47 4.11
CA LYS A 468 -30.07 -35.25 2.67
C LYS A 468 -28.79 -35.63 1.95
N VAL A 469 -28.91 -36.22 0.77
CA VAL A 469 -27.80 -36.43 -0.17
C VAL A 469 -28.12 -35.77 -1.49
N SER A 470 -27.22 -34.97 -2.02
CA SER A 470 -27.40 -34.21 -3.28
C SER A 470 -26.22 -34.45 -4.22
N PHE A 471 -26.50 -34.69 -5.49
CA PHE A 471 -25.51 -34.96 -6.54
C PHE A 471 -25.44 -33.78 -7.49
N TYR A 472 -24.23 -33.30 -7.76
CA TYR A 472 -23.94 -32.20 -8.66
C TYR A 472 -23.06 -32.70 -9.80
N ASN A 473 -23.36 -32.30 -11.04
CA ASN A 473 -22.45 -32.54 -12.16
C ASN A 473 -21.23 -31.60 -12.10
N VAL A 474 -20.26 -31.80 -12.99
CA VAL A 474 -19.03 -30.97 -13.06
C VAL A 474 -19.29 -29.48 -13.32
N ASN A 475 -20.45 -29.13 -13.85
CA ASN A 475 -20.86 -27.74 -14.07
C ASN A 475 -21.57 -27.12 -12.84
N GLY A 476 -21.58 -27.82 -11.70
CA GLY A 476 -22.22 -27.37 -10.46
C GLY A 476 -23.75 -27.47 -10.45
N GLN A 477 -24.37 -28.11 -11.45
CA GLN A 477 -25.82 -28.26 -11.51
C GLN A 477 -26.29 -29.42 -10.63
N LEU A 478 -27.32 -29.21 -9.81
CA LEU A 478 -27.95 -30.27 -9.01
C LEU A 478 -28.70 -31.23 -9.94
N VAL A 479 -28.25 -32.49 -10.02
CA VAL A 479 -28.81 -33.51 -10.92
C VAL A 479 -29.69 -34.53 -10.19
N LYS A 480 -29.47 -34.76 -8.90
CA LYS A 480 -30.25 -35.73 -8.11
C LYS A 480 -30.24 -35.38 -6.62
N THR A 481 -31.32 -35.70 -5.92
CA THR A 481 -31.40 -35.59 -4.46
C THR A 481 -32.07 -36.83 -3.90
N LEU A 482 -31.55 -37.32 -2.78
CA LEU A 482 -32.11 -38.41 -1.99
C LEU A 482 -32.53 -37.83 -0.62
N SER A 483 -33.79 -38.03 -0.27
CA SER A 483 -34.33 -37.70 1.06
C SER A 483 -34.36 -38.98 1.88
N SER A 484 -33.78 -38.97 3.09
CA SER A 484 -33.68 -40.17 3.93
C SER A 484 -34.51 -40.02 5.20
N ASP A 485 -35.66 -40.71 5.24
CA ASP A 485 -36.44 -40.94 6.48
C ASP A 485 -36.28 -42.39 7.01
N LYS A 486 -35.41 -43.21 6.40
CA LYS A 486 -35.12 -44.59 6.82
C LYS A 486 -33.68 -44.99 6.46
N GLU A 487 -33.06 -45.83 7.31
CA GLU A 487 -31.77 -46.52 7.08
C GLU A 487 -31.81 -47.45 5.86
N VAL A 488 -31.93 -46.90 4.65
CA VAL A 488 -31.81 -47.65 3.39
C VAL A 488 -30.38 -47.47 2.89
N GLN A 489 -29.59 -48.55 2.96
CA GLN A 489 -28.14 -48.57 2.68
C GLN A 489 -27.77 -48.66 1.19
N ASN A 490 -28.73 -48.66 0.25
CA ASN A 490 -28.42 -48.68 -1.19
C ASN A 490 -29.24 -47.65 -1.98
N TYR A 491 -28.58 -47.00 -2.94
CA TYR A 491 -29.19 -45.99 -3.80
C TYR A 491 -28.90 -46.30 -5.26
N SER A 492 -29.96 -46.29 -6.08
CA SER A 492 -29.81 -46.38 -7.54
C SER A 492 -29.34 -45.05 -8.12
N ILE A 493 -28.35 -45.15 -9.00
CA ILE A 493 -27.80 -44.06 -9.81
C ILE A 493 -27.86 -44.39 -11.32
N SER A 494 -28.66 -45.38 -11.71
CA SER A 494 -28.80 -45.82 -13.11
C SER A 494 -29.33 -44.72 -14.05
N ASP A 495 -29.96 -43.70 -13.50
CA ASP A 495 -30.47 -42.50 -14.17
C ASP A 495 -29.39 -41.44 -14.42
N LEU A 496 -28.22 -41.54 -13.78
CA LEU A 496 -27.09 -40.66 -14.03
C LEU A 496 -26.30 -41.13 -15.26
N GLN A 497 -25.86 -40.18 -16.08
CA GLN A 497 -24.95 -40.47 -17.20
C GLN A 497 -23.54 -40.80 -16.70
N SER A 498 -22.75 -41.54 -17.48
CA SER A 498 -21.34 -41.79 -17.18
C SER A 498 -20.59 -40.47 -17.02
N GLY A 499 -19.85 -40.30 -15.92
CA GLY A 499 -19.20 -39.04 -15.61
C GLY A 499 -18.81 -38.88 -14.14
N ILE A 500 -18.25 -37.71 -13.82
CA ILE A 500 -17.86 -37.33 -12.46
C ILE A 500 -18.99 -36.52 -11.83
N TYR A 501 -19.31 -36.85 -10.58
CA TYR A 501 -20.29 -36.14 -9.77
C TYR A 501 -19.68 -35.74 -8.43
N PHE A 502 -20.07 -34.57 -7.93
CA PHE A 502 -19.82 -34.13 -6.57
C PHE A 502 -21.05 -34.43 -5.72
N VAL A 503 -20.86 -35.17 -4.62
CA VAL A 503 -21.91 -35.62 -3.73
C VAL A 503 -21.82 -34.84 -2.42
N LYS A 504 -22.87 -34.09 -2.12
CA LYS A 504 -23.04 -33.33 -0.87
C LYS A 504 -23.96 -34.11 0.07
N ILE A 505 -23.43 -34.52 1.21
CA ILE A 505 -24.13 -35.26 2.25
C ILE A 505 -24.35 -34.32 3.44
N GLN A 506 -25.60 -34.02 3.75
CA GLN A 506 -25.98 -33.16 4.87
C GLN A 506 -26.34 -34.03 6.07
N LEU A 507 -25.53 -33.95 7.12
CA LEU A 507 -25.81 -34.46 8.46
C LEU A 507 -26.58 -33.40 9.27
N GLU A 508 -26.84 -33.66 10.56
CA GLU A 508 -27.63 -32.76 11.40
C GLU A 508 -27.07 -31.33 11.50
N ASP A 509 -25.76 -31.20 11.66
CA ASP A 509 -24.99 -29.97 11.89
C ASP A 509 -23.70 -29.87 11.04
N LYS A 510 -23.40 -30.89 10.22
CA LYS A 510 -22.19 -30.98 9.37
C LYS A 510 -22.58 -31.28 7.93
N ILE A 511 -21.78 -30.79 6.98
CA ILE A 511 -21.87 -31.12 5.56
C ILE A 511 -20.59 -31.85 5.17
N ILE A 512 -20.73 -32.96 4.46
CA ILE A 512 -19.62 -33.74 3.90
C ILE A 512 -19.74 -33.68 2.37
N ASN A 513 -18.65 -33.36 1.68
CA ASN A 513 -18.58 -33.39 0.22
C ASN A 513 -17.65 -34.52 -0.21
N THR A 514 -18.02 -35.29 -1.22
CA THR A 514 -17.20 -36.37 -1.77
C THR A 514 -17.41 -36.53 -3.27
N LYS A 515 -16.49 -37.21 -3.95
CA LYS A 515 -16.51 -37.43 -5.39
C LYS A 515 -17.06 -38.82 -5.72
N LEU A 516 -17.95 -38.92 -6.71
CA LEU A 516 -18.46 -40.17 -7.27
C LEU A 516 -18.12 -40.26 -8.76
N ILE A 517 -17.63 -41.42 -9.20
CA ILE A 517 -17.37 -41.73 -10.60
C ILE A 517 -18.43 -42.73 -11.08
N LYS A 518 -19.31 -42.31 -11.99
CA LYS A 518 -20.31 -43.17 -12.66
C LYS A 518 -19.69 -43.74 -13.94
N LYS A 519 -19.63 -45.07 -14.05
CA LYS A 519 -19.24 -45.79 -15.28
C LYS A 519 -20.39 -45.84 -16.27
#